data_AF-A0A6S7J812-F1
#
_entry.id   AF-A0A6S7J812-F1
#
_cell.length_a   1.000
_cell.length_b   1.000
_cell.length_c   1.000
_cell.angle_alpha   90.00
_cell.angle_beta   90.00
_cell.angle_gamma   90.00
#
_symmetry.space_group_name_H-M   'P 1'
#
loop_
_entity.id
_entity.type
_entity.pdbx_description
1 polymer ?
#
loop_
_entity_poly.entity_id
_entity_poly.type
_entity_poly.pdbx_seq_one_letter_code
_entity_poly.pdbx_strand_id
1 'polypeptide(L)'
;MNDGRGAENDIKWIVIEHQASSLFNVIANGTFTATNITKLRWKSLIKGSSLQEKCNKQGFNIHGGRDDRKMYLRIGLVANQQNHCDTCNSCIGFGISITGCDGVVRRRSFGNIYVCDYFVKIAAAFGNILVQ
;
A
#
# COMPACT_ATOMS: atom_id res chain seq x y z
N MET A 1 -39.94 17.90 2.67
CA MET A 1 -39.71 16.45 2.45
C MET A 1 -38.21 16.27 2.39
N ASN A 2 -37.61 15.74 3.46
CA ASN A 2 -36.18 15.45 3.54
C ASN A 2 -36.05 13.92 3.52
N ASP A 3 -35.61 13.33 2.41
CA ASP A 3 -35.13 11.95 2.40
C ASP A 3 -33.61 11.97 2.66
N GLY A 4 -33.24 11.89 3.93
CA GLY A 4 -31.85 11.78 4.37
C GLY A 4 -31.22 10.46 3.92
N ARG A 5 -30.82 10.37 2.64
CA ARG A 5 -29.88 9.35 2.17
C ARG A 5 -28.46 9.88 2.39
N GLY A 6 -27.88 9.45 3.50
CA GLY A 6 -26.46 9.62 3.79
C GLY A 6 -25.62 9.04 2.64
N ALA A 7 -24.53 9.75 2.32
CA ALA A 7 -23.57 9.54 1.24
C ALA A 7 -23.49 8.10 0.69
N GLU A 8 -23.64 7.95 -0.63
CA GLU A 8 -23.25 6.74 -1.35
C GLU A 8 -21.81 6.37 -0.97
N ASN A 9 -21.63 5.19 -0.37
CA ASN A 9 -20.32 4.61 -0.13
C ASN A 9 -19.73 4.14 -1.47
N ASP A 10 -19.16 5.08 -2.23
CA ASP A 10 -18.43 4.79 -3.46
C ASP A 10 -17.34 3.73 -3.21
N ILE A 11 -17.55 2.51 -3.68
CA ILE A 11 -16.51 1.49 -3.70
C ILE A 11 -15.42 1.97 -4.67
N LYS A 12 -14.19 2.10 -4.18
CA LYS A 12 -13.02 2.42 -5.00
C LYS A 12 -12.23 1.15 -5.30
N TRP A 13 -11.90 0.94 -6.57
CA TRP A 13 -11.11 -0.22 -7.01
C TRP A 13 -10.03 0.19 -8.01
N ILE A 14 -9.03 -0.66 -8.11
CA ILE A 14 -8.05 -0.68 -9.19
C ILE A 14 -8.02 -2.10 -9.75
N VAL A 15 -7.70 -2.23 -11.03
CA VAL A 15 -7.48 -3.53 -11.68
C VAL A 15 -5.97 -3.72 -11.80
N ILE A 16 -5.50 -4.91 -11.42
CA ILE A 16 -4.11 -5.32 -11.60
C ILE A 16 -4.13 -6.50 -12.56
N GLU A 17 -3.76 -6.25 -13.82
CA GLU A 17 -3.64 -7.30 -14.81
C GLU A 17 -2.35 -8.10 -14.56
N HIS A 18 -2.49 -9.39 -14.27
CA HIS A 18 -1.38 -10.29 -14.06
C HIS A 18 -1.78 -11.72 -14.41
N GLN A 19 -0.96 -12.42 -15.21
CA GLN A 19 -1.21 -13.79 -15.63
C GLN A 19 -0.68 -14.77 -14.58
N ALA A 20 -1.58 -15.46 -13.87
CA ALA A 20 -1.25 -16.51 -12.92
C ALA A 20 -2.44 -17.46 -12.75
N SER A 21 -2.18 -18.69 -12.31
CA SER A 21 -3.24 -19.69 -12.09
C SER A 21 -4.01 -19.51 -10.78
N SER A 22 -3.53 -18.69 -9.84
CA SER A 22 -4.23 -18.30 -8.62
C SER A 22 -3.52 -17.14 -7.93
N LEU A 23 -4.22 -16.45 -7.02
CA LEU A 23 -3.58 -15.47 -6.12
C LEU A 23 -2.48 -16.11 -5.27
N PHE A 24 -2.65 -17.37 -4.85
CA PHE A 24 -1.65 -18.09 -4.08
C PHE A 24 -0.33 -18.15 -4.85
N ASN A 25 -0.34 -18.52 -6.13
CA ASN A 25 0.88 -18.61 -6.94
C ASN A 25 1.59 -17.26 -7.13
N VAL A 26 0.85 -16.15 -7.10
CA VAL A 26 1.43 -14.81 -7.17
C VAL A 26 2.17 -14.42 -5.89
N ILE A 27 1.63 -14.78 -4.71
CA ILE A 27 2.13 -14.26 -3.43
C ILE A 27 2.91 -15.26 -2.57
N ALA A 28 2.75 -16.58 -2.78
CA ALA A 28 3.24 -17.61 -1.87
C ALA A 28 4.77 -17.70 -1.80
N ASN A 29 5.46 -17.53 -2.93
CA ASN A 29 6.92 -17.64 -2.98
C ASN A 29 7.64 -16.46 -2.29
N GLY A 30 6.94 -15.38 -1.94
CA GLY A 30 7.52 -14.19 -1.31
C GLY A 30 8.38 -13.33 -2.24
N THR A 31 8.47 -13.66 -3.52
CA THR A 31 9.32 -12.95 -4.49
C THR A 31 8.62 -11.70 -5.01
N PHE A 32 9.37 -10.59 -5.02
CA PHE A 32 8.86 -9.32 -5.57
C PHE A 32 8.54 -9.47 -7.06
N THR A 33 7.31 -9.10 -7.42
CA THR A 33 6.85 -9.03 -8.81
C THR A 33 6.25 -7.66 -9.06
N ALA A 34 6.85 -6.88 -9.96
CA ALA A 34 6.33 -5.56 -10.30
C ALA A 34 5.00 -5.66 -11.07
N THR A 35 4.12 -4.68 -10.88
CA THR A 35 2.93 -4.50 -11.75
C THR A 35 3.10 -3.21 -12.56
N ASN A 36 2.08 -2.74 -13.27
CA ASN A 36 2.13 -1.47 -14.01
C ASN A 36 1.04 -0.49 -13.54
N ILE A 37 0.87 -0.35 -12.22
CA ILE A 37 -0.12 0.53 -11.61
C ILE A 37 0.53 1.83 -11.16
N THR A 38 -0.08 2.95 -11.55
CA THR A 38 0.44 4.27 -11.19
C THR A 38 0.22 4.59 -9.71
N LYS A 39 1.10 5.42 -9.14
CA LYS A 39 0.95 5.96 -7.78
C LYS A 39 -0.41 6.64 -7.58
N LEU A 40 -0.88 7.38 -8.59
CA LEU A 40 -2.17 8.06 -8.55
C LEU A 40 -3.34 7.08 -8.40
N ARG A 41 -3.30 5.96 -9.14
CA ARG A 41 -4.32 4.90 -9.01
C ARG A 41 -4.30 4.28 -7.62
N TRP A 42 -3.13 3.97 -7.07
CA TRP A 42 -3.02 3.53 -5.68
C TRP A 42 -3.64 4.53 -4.69
N LYS A 43 -3.28 5.81 -4.80
CA LYS A 43 -3.84 6.87 -3.92
C LYS A 43 -5.35 7.02 -4.04
N SER A 44 -5.93 6.72 -5.20
CA SER A 44 -7.38 6.82 -5.43
C SER A 44 -8.23 5.87 -4.58
N LEU A 45 -7.63 4.78 -4.06
CA LEU A 45 -8.31 3.80 -3.20
C LEU A 45 -8.70 4.37 -1.82
N ILE A 46 -7.98 5.38 -1.34
CA ILE A 46 -8.19 5.96 -0.01
C ILE A 46 -8.18 7.48 -0.12
N LYS A 47 -9.34 8.11 0.09
CA LYS A 47 -9.48 9.57 0.09
C LYS A 47 -8.52 10.18 1.11
N GLY A 48 -7.72 11.15 0.68
CA GLY A 48 -6.73 11.82 1.53
C GLY A 48 -5.48 10.98 1.83
N SER A 49 -5.23 9.88 1.12
CA SER A 49 -3.97 9.12 1.24
C SER A 49 -2.73 10.00 1.00
N SER A 50 -1.65 9.71 1.73
CA SER A 50 -0.37 10.41 1.62
C SER A 50 0.77 9.41 1.40
N LEU A 51 1.65 9.73 0.45
CA LEU A 51 2.84 8.95 0.11
C LEU A 51 3.96 9.94 -0.17
N GLN A 52 5.19 9.59 0.20
CA GLN A 52 6.38 10.37 -0.18
C GLN A 52 6.59 10.33 -1.71
N GLU A 53 7.37 11.27 -2.28
CA GLU A 53 7.24 11.60 -3.69
C GLU A 53 8.04 10.73 -4.68
N LYS A 54 9.18 10.18 -4.28
CA LYS A 54 10.20 9.71 -5.23
C LYS A 54 10.14 8.22 -5.55
N CYS A 55 10.61 7.34 -4.67
CA CYS A 55 10.47 5.90 -4.91
C CYS A 55 8.98 5.55 -5.06
N ASN A 56 8.63 4.71 -6.04
CA ASN A 56 7.27 4.24 -6.26
C ASN A 56 7.26 2.74 -6.59
N LYS A 57 7.94 1.93 -5.76
CA LYS A 57 8.02 0.47 -5.97
C LYS A 57 6.66 -0.15 -5.64
N GLN A 58 6.03 -0.76 -6.63
CA GLN A 58 4.70 -1.34 -6.53
C GLN A 58 4.66 -2.76 -7.07
N GLY A 59 3.64 -3.51 -6.67
CA GLY A 59 3.37 -4.87 -7.14
C GLY A 59 3.12 -5.84 -6.00
N PHE A 60 3.60 -7.07 -6.16
CA PHE A 60 3.43 -8.17 -5.21
C PHE A 60 4.69 -8.39 -4.37
N ASN A 61 4.52 -8.83 -3.11
CA ASN A 61 5.61 -9.14 -2.16
C ASN A 61 6.71 -8.06 -2.12
N ILE A 62 6.30 -6.82 -1.86
CA ILE A 62 7.20 -5.67 -1.91
C ILE A 62 8.05 -5.61 -0.65
N HIS A 63 9.32 -5.33 -0.82
CA HIS A 63 10.27 -5.00 0.24
C HIS A 63 10.78 -3.58 -0.02
N GLY A 64 10.51 -2.68 0.93
CA GLY A 64 10.80 -1.25 0.86
C GLY A 64 11.61 -0.77 2.04
N GLY A 65 12.78 -1.36 2.28
CA GLY A 65 13.52 -1.11 3.50
C GLY A 65 14.77 -1.98 3.63
N ARG A 66 15.72 -1.53 4.44
CA ARG A 66 16.88 -2.30 4.89
C ARG A 66 17.00 -2.18 6.40
N ASP A 67 17.70 -3.14 6.99
CA ASP A 67 18.12 -3.12 8.40
C ASP A 67 16.98 -2.85 9.40
N ASP A 68 16.99 -1.72 10.10
CA ASP A 68 16.02 -1.35 11.12
C ASP A 68 14.72 -0.75 10.55
N ARG A 69 14.71 -0.30 9.29
CA ARG A 69 13.58 0.39 8.64
C ARG A 69 12.91 -0.50 7.60
N LYS A 70 12.42 -1.65 8.04
CA LYS A 70 11.80 -2.65 7.16
C LYS A 70 10.35 -2.29 6.82
N MET A 71 9.99 -2.46 5.56
CA MET A 71 8.61 -2.35 5.09
C MET A 71 8.29 -3.49 4.13
N TYR A 72 7.18 -4.18 4.41
CA TYR A 72 6.68 -5.31 3.65
C TYR A 72 5.21 -5.13 3.31
N LEU A 73 4.87 -5.33 2.04
CA LEU A 73 3.49 -5.38 1.55
C LEU A 73 3.29 -6.64 0.71
N ARG A 74 2.12 -7.28 0.83
CA ARG A 74 1.76 -8.39 -0.05
C ARG A 74 1.35 -7.91 -1.42
N ILE A 75 0.58 -6.84 -1.48
CA ILE A 75 0.15 -6.18 -2.72
C ILE A 75 0.10 -4.69 -2.44
N GLY A 76 0.75 -3.83 -3.22
CA GLY A 76 0.66 -2.40 -2.92
C GLY A 76 1.67 -1.53 -3.62
N LEU A 77 2.00 -0.44 -2.95
CA LEU A 77 3.05 0.50 -3.31
C LEU A 77 3.75 1.00 -2.04
N VAL A 78 5.09 1.08 -2.11
CA VAL A 78 5.94 1.72 -1.11
C VAL A 78 6.63 2.93 -1.72
N ALA A 79 6.87 3.95 -0.91
CA ALA A 79 7.50 5.20 -1.32
C ALA A 79 8.37 5.84 -0.23
N ASN A 80 9.38 6.59 -0.67
CA ASN A 80 10.18 7.50 0.15
C ASN A 80 10.51 8.82 -0.60
N GLN A 81 11.27 9.72 0.05
CA GLN A 81 11.82 10.95 -0.55
C GLN A 81 13.15 10.73 -1.30
N GLN A 82 13.62 9.50 -1.41
CA GLN A 82 14.86 9.16 -2.14
C GLN A 82 14.53 8.49 -3.48
N ASN A 83 15.47 8.49 -4.42
CA ASN A 83 15.25 7.84 -5.72
C ASN A 83 15.27 6.31 -5.63
N HIS A 84 15.91 5.78 -4.59
CA HIS A 84 16.02 4.34 -4.33
C HIS A 84 15.02 3.91 -3.24
N CYS A 85 14.61 2.65 -3.25
CA CYS A 85 13.53 2.12 -2.42
C CYS A 85 14.02 1.35 -1.18
N ASP A 86 15.14 1.76 -0.61
CA ASP A 86 15.82 1.05 0.49
C ASP A 86 15.42 1.55 1.89
N THR A 87 14.67 2.65 1.94
CA THR A 87 14.30 3.35 3.18
C THR A 87 12.85 3.83 3.10
N CYS A 88 11.96 3.00 2.52
CA CYS A 88 10.56 3.36 2.38
C CYS A 88 9.89 3.49 3.74
N ASN A 89 9.20 4.60 3.93
CA ASN A 89 8.53 4.94 5.18
C ASN A 89 7.10 5.43 4.92
N SER A 90 6.61 5.30 3.68
CA SER A 90 5.22 5.47 3.31
C SER A 90 4.74 4.37 2.37
N CYS A 91 3.49 3.94 2.49
CA CYS A 91 2.92 2.88 1.68
C CYS A 91 1.40 2.91 1.61
N ILE A 92 0.85 2.17 0.66
CA ILE A 92 -0.58 1.87 0.54
C ILE A 92 -0.76 0.48 -0.05
N GLY A 93 -1.69 -0.30 0.49
CA GLY A 93 -1.98 -1.64 -0.03
C GLY A 93 -2.33 -2.66 1.04
N PHE A 94 -2.19 -3.93 0.69
CA PHE A 94 -2.56 -5.10 1.47
C PHE A 94 -1.37 -5.75 2.18
N GLY A 95 -1.64 -6.29 3.38
CA GLY A 95 -0.67 -7.06 4.15
C GLY A 95 0.55 -6.22 4.55
N ILE A 96 0.32 -5.02 5.07
CA ILE A 96 1.35 -4.07 5.46
C ILE A 96 2.00 -4.51 6.78
N SER A 97 3.33 -4.52 6.81
CA SER A 97 4.17 -4.51 8.02
C SER A 97 5.28 -3.50 7.85
N ILE A 98 5.29 -2.44 8.65
CA ILE A 98 6.28 -1.35 8.61
C ILE A 98 6.94 -1.20 9.98
N THR A 99 8.26 -1.02 10.01
CA THR A 99 8.98 -0.43 11.15
C THR A 99 9.15 1.05 10.87
N GLY A 100 8.47 1.90 11.65
CA GLY A 100 8.51 3.35 11.46
C GLY A 100 9.87 3.96 11.81
N CYS A 101 10.05 5.25 11.50
CA CYS A 101 11.24 6.00 11.94
C CYS A 101 11.38 6.12 13.47
N ASP A 102 10.33 5.77 14.21
CA ASP A 102 10.29 5.64 15.68
C ASP A 102 10.62 4.23 16.20
N GLY A 103 11.00 3.30 15.31
CA GLY A 103 11.26 1.90 15.65
C GLY A 103 10.01 1.07 15.96
N VAL A 104 8.81 1.66 15.89
CA VAL A 104 7.56 0.97 16.21
C VAL A 104 7.03 0.22 15.00
N VAL A 105 6.77 -1.08 15.20
CA VAL A 105 6.20 -1.95 14.17
C VAL A 105 4.68 -1.75 14.09
N ARG A 106 4.18 -1.46 12.89
CA ARG A 106 2.73 -1.32 12.61
C ARG A 106 2.32 -2.30 11.53
N ARG A 107 1.20 -3.00 11.76
CA ARG A 107 0.64 -3.99 10.84
C ARG A 107 -0.79 -3.65 10.47
N ARG A 108 -1.14 -3.79 9.19
CA ARG A 108 -2.49 -3.53 8.67
C ARG A 108 -2.84 -4.48 7.54
N SER A 109 -4.07 -4.98 7.53
CA SER A 109 -4.59 -5.81 6.43
C SER A 109 -4.71 -4.99 5.14
N PHE A 110 -5.27 -3.79 5.21
CA PHE A 110 -5.28 -2.80 4.14
C PHE A 110 -5.21 -1.38 4.72
N GLY A 111 -4.61 -0.45 3.98
CA GLY A 111 -4.59 0.97 4.38
C GLY A 111 -3.46 1.77 3.73
N ASN A 112 -3.31 3.01 4.18
CA ASN A 112 -2.20 3.90 3.85
C ASN A 112 -1.45 4.29 5.14
N ILE A 113 -0.13 4.20 5.12
CA ILE A 113 0.74 4.57 6.24
C ILE A 113 1.83 5.52 5.74
N TYR A 114 2.12 6.56 6.50
CA TYR A 114 3.29 7.45 6.37
C TYR A 114 3.88 7.61 7.77
N VAL A 115 5.15 7.26 7.98
CA VAL A 115 5.83 7.34 9.28
C VAL A 115 7.28 7.81 9.13
N CYS A 116 7.50 9.13 9.05
CA CYS A 116 8.83 9.74 9.24
C CYS A 116 8.74 11.25 9.47
N ASP A 117 9.83 11.88 9.91
CA ASP A 117 9.97 13.33 10.10
C ASP A 117 8.90 13.95 11.03
N TYR A 118 8.60 13.28 12.14
CA TYR A 118 7.56 13.63 13.13
C TYR A 118 6.11 13.58 12.62
N PHE A 119 5.90 13.25 11.35
CA PHE A 119 4.58 13.12 10.75
C PHE A 119 4.18 11.64 10.68
N VAL A 120 3.11 11.30 11.42
CA VAL A 120 2.47 9.99 11.35
C VAL A 120 1.08 10.15 10.76
N LYS A 121 0.86 9.61 9.57
CA LYS A 121 -0.47 9.50 8.98
C LYS A 121 -0.82 8.05 8.75
N ILE A 122 -1.91 7.62 9.37
CA ILE A 122 -2.44 6.26 9.23
C ILE A 122 -3.89 6.40 8.80
N ALA A 123 -4.21 5.94 7.60
CA ALA A 123 -5.57 5.80 7.12
C ALA A 123 -5.86 4.30 6.98
N ALA A 124 -6.46 3.71 8.02
CA ALA A 124 -6.95 2.33 7.96
C ALA A 124 -8.23 2.29 7.12
N ALA A 125 -8.35 1.28 6.27
CA ALA A 125 -9.52 1.06 5.45
C ALA A 125 -9.79 -0.45 5.33
N PHE A 126 -11.04 -0.82 5.05
CA PHE A 126 -11.37 -2.16 4.62
C PHE A 126 -11.08 -2.29 3.13
N GLY A 127 -10.48 -3.41 2.72
CA GLY A 127 -10.17 -3.70 1.33
C GLY A 127 -10.46 -5.17 1.05
N ASN A 128 -10.91 -5.45 -0.17
CA ASN A 128 -11.15 -6.80 -0.67
C ASN A 128 -10.29 -7.05 -1.90
N ILE A 129 -9.92 -8.31 -2.12
CA ILE A 129 -9.26 -8.76 -3.35
C ILE A 129 -10.25 -9.68 -4.07
N LEU A 130 -10.63 -9.30 -5.28
CA LEU A 130 -11.36 -10.15 -6.20
C LEU A 130 -10.36 -10.74 -7.20
N VAL A 131 -10.38 -12.06 -7.36
CA VAL A 131 -9.58 -12.80 -8.34
C VAL A 131 -10.55 -13.33 -9.39
N GLN A 132 -10.25 -13.10 -10.67
CA GLN A 132 -11.06 -13.49 -11.81
C GLN A 132 -10.22 -14.31 -12.79
#